data_AF-A0A7G6TZY9-F1
#
_entry.id   AF-A0A7G6TZY9-F1
#
_cell.length_a   1.000
_cell.length_b   1.000
_cell.length_c   1.000
_cell.angle_alpha   90.00
_cell.angle_beta   90.00
_cell.angle_gamma   90.00
#
_symmetry.space_group_name_H-M   'P 1'
#
loop_
_entity.id
_entity.type
_entity.pdbx_description
1 polymer ?
#
loop_
_entity_poly.entity_id
_entity_poly.type
_entity_poly.pdbx_seq_one_letter_code
_entity_poly.pdbx_strand_id
1 'polypeptide(L)'
;MERDVMSEGNEKRFRTLFISDVHLGARGSQAVRLLDFLRTHDADTIYLVGDIVDGWALKSGWHWPQSHNDFVQKMLRKVRKGAKVVYIPGNHDEFLRSYYGTHFGGIEVVETATHEGADGKKYLVIHGDIFDLVVQNARWLAHLGDKAYDFAIQMNRLVNALRKLFGFPYWSLSKWAKMKVKNAVNYIGAFEETLAGEARRHGADGVICGHIHYATIRDEHGIRYMNCGDWVESCTALVEHEDGRFEIITWTDPVRRGMPVQALAPAKAA
;
A
#
# COMPACT_ATOMS: atom_id res chain seq x y z
N MET A 1 -44.11 17.89 -5.10
CA MET A 1 -42.72 18.38 -5.25
C MET A 1 -42.14 18.39 -3.86
N GLU A 2 -41.58 17.27 -3.42
CA GLU A 2 -40.94 17.18 -2.11
C GLU A 2 -39.69 16.34 -2.34
N ARG A 3 -38.55 17.02 -2.23
CA ARG A 3 -37.23 16.43 -2.39
C ARG A 3 -36.94 15.67 -1.11
N ASP A 4 -36.88 14.35 -1.23
CA ASP A 4 -36.41 13.48 -0.16
C ASP A 4 -34.90 13.69 -0.02
N VAL A 5 -34.51 14.55 0.91
CA VAL A 5 -33.12 14.77 1.31
C VAL A 5 -32.73 13.56 2.16
N MET A 6 -32.27 12.50 1.50
CA MET A 6 -31.64 11.36 2.17
C MET A 6 -30.44 11.87 2.97
N SER A 7 -30.46 11.67 4.29
CA SER A 7 -29.42 12.17 5.19
C SER A 7 -28.04 11.62 4.82
N GLU A 8 -27.10 12.52 4.49
CA GLU A 8 -25.69 12.23 4.31
C GLU A 8 -25.12 11.69 5.64
N GLY A 9 -24.92 10.37 5.71
CA GLY A 9 -24.26 9.74 6.84
C GLY A 9 -22.79 10.11 6.89
N ASN A 10 -22.46 11.14 7.68
CA ASN A 10 -21.14 11.56 8.21
C ASN A 10 -19.92 10.99 7.45
N GLU A 11 -19.64 11.53 6.26
CA GLU A 11 -18.39 11.28 5.55
C GLU A 11 -17.22 11.84 6.38
N LYS A 12 -16.27 10.98 6.73
CA LYS A 12 -15.04 11.41 7.39
C LYS A 12 -14.13 12.04 6.34
N ARG A 13 -13.90 13.35 6.46
CA ARG A 13 -12.99 14.08 5.59
C ARG A 13 -11.61 14.20 6.25
N PHE A 14 -10.58 13.94 5.46
CA PHE A 14 -9.17 14.07 5.82
C PHE A 14 -8.53 15.16 4.96
N ARG A 15 -7.39 15.67 5.38
CA ARG A 15 -6.60 16.59 4.57
C ARG A 15 -6.05 15.85 3.34
N THR A 16 -5.44 14.70 3.60
CA THR A 16 -4.76 13.89 2.58
C THR A 16 -5.02 12.40 2.78
N LEU A 17 -5.20 11.68 1.67
CA LEU A 17 -5.35 10.23 1.63
C LEU A 17 -4.26 9.61 0.75
N PHE A 18 -3.65 8.52 1.20
CA PHE A 18 -2.64 7.77 0.46
C PHE A 18 -3.10 6.31 0.32
N ILE A 19 -3.17 5.84 -0.93
CA ILE A 19 -3.61 4.49 -1.30
C ILE A 19 -2.56 3.88 -2.22
N SER A 20 -2.11 2.66 -1.96
CA SER A 20 -1.18 1.91 -2.81
C SER A 20 -1.67 0.49 -3.05
N ASP A 21 -1.01 -0.23 -3.96
CA ASP A 21 -1.07 -1.69 -4.09
C ASP A 21 -2.51 -2.23 -4.17
N VAL A 22 -3.30 -1.63 -5.08
CA VAL A 22 -4.70 -2.02 -5.33
C VAL A 22 -4.79 -3.19 -6.30
N HIS A 23 -3.83 -3.29 -7.23
CA HIS A 23 -3.70 -4.33 -8.24
C HIS A 23 -4.99 -4.58 -9.05
N LEU A 24 -5.62 -3.52 -9.57
CA LEU A 24 -6.76 -3.67 -10.47
C LEU A 24 -6.34 -4.49 -11.70
N GLY A 25 -6.95 -5.66 -11.89
CA GLY A 25 -6.53 -6.65 -12.89
C GLY A 25 -6.18 -7.99 -12.26
N ALA A 26 -5.70 -7.98 -11.01
CA ALA A 26 -5.45 -9.18 -10.24
C ALA A 26 -6.73 -9.69 -9.58
N ARG A 27 -6.92 -11.02 -9.56
CA ARG A 27 -8.09 -11.65 -8.90
C ARG A 27 -8.12 -11.44 -7.39
N GLY A 28 -6.97 -11.15 -6.78
CA GLY A 28 -6.84 -10.88 -5.34
C GLY A 28 -7.28 -9.48 -4.93
N SER A 29 -7.46 -8.56 -5.88
CA SER A 29 -7.79 -7.16 -5.60
C SER A 29 -9.10 -7.03 -4.81
N GLN A 30 -9.04 -6.33 -3.69
CA GLN A 30 -10.17 -6.01 -2.81
C GLN A 30 -10.83 -4.68 -3.20
N ALA A 31 -10.91 -4.36 -4.50
CA ALA A 31 -11.50 -3.11 -5.01
C ALA A 31 -12.92 -2.83 -4.49
N VAL A 32 -13.72 -3.87 -4.23
CA VAL A 32 -15.07 -3.72 -3.64
C VAL A 32 -14.99 -3.13 -2.22
N ARG A 33 -14.02 -3.58 -1.40
CA ARG A 33 -13.80 -3.03 -0.05
C ARG A 33 -13.24 -1.61 -0.13
N LEU A 34 -12.32 -1.36 -1.05
CA LEU A 34 -11.79 -0.01 -1.28
C LEU A 34 -12.89 0.98 -1.65
N LEU A 35 -13.80 0.57 -2.53
CA LEU A 35 -14.97 1.39 -2.88
C LEU A 35 -15.86 1.67 -1.66
N ASP A 36 -16.07 0.69 -0.79
CA ASP A 36 -16.84 0.87 0.44
C ASP A 36 -16.16 1.83 1.42
N PHE A 37 -14.84 1.72 1.59
CA PHE A 37 -14.02 2.68 2.34
C PHE A 37 -14.18 4.10 1.78
N LEU A 38 -14.02 4.28 0.46
CA LEU A 38 -14.14 5.55 -0.24
C LEU A 38 -15.58 6.12 -0.31
N ARG A 39 -16.58 5.39 0.17
CA ARG A 39 -17.94 5.93 0.38
C ARG A 39 -18.07 6.71 1.68
N THR A 40 -17.21 6.43 2.65
CA THR A 40 -17.28 6.99 4.01
C THR A 40 -16.05 7.83 4.36
N HIS A 41 -15.03 7.81 3.51
CA HIS A 41 -13.79 8.57 3.66
C HIS A 41 -13.52 9.40 2.39
N ASP A 42 -13.21 10.69 2.57
CA ASP A 42 -12.79 11.61 1.50
C ASP A 42 -11.58 12.44 1.92
N ALA A 43 -10.90 13.05 0.94
CA ALA A 43 -9.80 13.96 1.18
C ALA A 43 -9.67 15.03 0.08
N ASP A 44 -9.06 16.16 0.44
CA ASP A 44 -8.77 17.24 -0.51
C ASP A 44 -7.66 16.84 -1.48
N THR A 45 -6.67 16.08 -1.00
CA THR A 45 -5.60 15.50 -1.81
C THR A 45 -5.59 13.97 -1.67
N ILE A 46 -5.46 13.27 -2.79
CA ILE A 46 -5.38 11.80 -2.84
C ILE A 46 -4.14 11.41 -3.64
N TYR A 47 -3.22 10.73 -2.97
CA TYR A 47 -2.07 10.11 -3.59
C TYR A 47 -2.36 8.63 -3.87
N LEU A 48 -2.12 8.23 -5.11
CA LEU A 48 -2.14 6.85 -5.57
C LEU A 48 -0.68 6.39 -5.70
N VAL A 49 -0.17 5.69 -4.69
CA VAL A 49 1.25 5.43 -4.42
C VAL A 49 1.70 4.08 -5.00
N GLY A 50 1.42 3.90 -6.29
CA GLY A 50 1.87 2.78 -7.11
C GLY A 50 1.01 1.53 -7.01
N ASP A 51 1.20 0.66 -8.00
CA ASP A 51 0.53 -0.62 -8.16
C ASP A 51 -0.99 -0.54 -8.05
N ILE A 52 -1.58 0.51 -8.62
CA ILE A 52 -3.04 0.65 -8.68
C ILE A 52 -3.61 -0.26 -9.76
N VAL A 53 -2.93 -0.38 -10.89
CA VAL A 53 -3.33 -1.26 -12.00
C VAL A 53 -2.29 -2.36 -12.18
N ASP A 54 -2.73 -3.60 -12.25
CA ASP A 54 -1.85 -4.74 -12.44
C ASP A 54 -1.72 -5.08 -13.93
N GLY A 55 -0.79 -4.41 -14.62
CA GLY A 55 -0.51 -4.63 -16.03
C GLY A 55 0.02 -6.04 -16.33
N TRP A 56 0.72 -6.67 -15.39
CA TRP A 56 1.24 -8.03 -15.54
C TRP A 56 0.11 -9.06 -15.47
N ALA A 57 -0.78 -8.93 -14.48
CA ALA A 57 -1.96 -9.77 -14.36
C ALA A 57 -2.84 -9.66 -15.61
N LEU A 58 -3.11 -8.44 -16.09
CA LEU A 58 -3.91 -8.21 -17.30
C LEU A 58 -3.30 -8.81 -18.56
N LYS A 59 -1.98 -8.77 -18.71
CA LYS A 59 -1.26 -9.44 -19.81
C LYS A 59 -1.38 -10.97 -19.72
N SER A 60 -1.34 -11.53 -18.51
CA SER A 60 -1.42 -12.98 -18.29
C SER A 60 -2.84 -13.54 -18.47
N GLY A 61 -3.86 -12.72 -18.24
CA GLY A 61 -5.25 -13.09 -18.42
C GLY A 61 -6.17 -11.93 -18.04
N TRP A 62 -6.97 -11.47 -19.00
CA TRP A 62 -7.85 -10.33 -18.78
C TRP A 62 -8.88 -10.61 -17.69
N HIS A 63 -8.81 -9.84 -16.60
CA HIS A 63 -9.78 -9.87 -15.51
C HIS A 63 -10.09 -8.44 -15.08
N TRP A 64 -11.25 -7.91 -15.49
CA TRP A 64 -11.64 -6.54 -15.19
C TRP A 64 -13.11 -6.48 -14.77
N PRO A 65 -13.44 -6.84 -13.52
CA PRO A 65 -14.80 -6.75 -13.01
C PRO A 65 -15.26 -5.29 -12.87
N GLN A 66 -16.58 -5.09 -12.76
CA GLN A 66 -17.18 -3.75 -12.67
C GLN A 66 -16.59 -2.88 -11.55
N SER A 67 -16.20 -3.49 -10.42
CA SER A 67 -15.59 -2.78 -9.30
C SER A 67 -14.32 -2.01 -9.67
N HIS A 68 -13.56 -2.49 -10.66
CA HIS A 68 -12.35 -1.80 -11.12
C HIS A 68 -12.69 -0.53 -11.90
N ASN A 69 -13.69 -0.62 -12.80
CA ASN A 69 -14.20 0.57 -13.49
C ASN A 69 -14.85 1.55 -12.50
N ASP A 70 -15.59 1.07 -11.52
CA ASP A 70 -16.21 1.91 -10.50
C ASP A 70 -15.17 2.68 -9.68
N PHE A 71 -14.03 2.06 -9.36
CA PHE A 71 -12.90 2.75 -8.70
C PHE A 71 -12.35 3.88 -9.57
N VAL A 72 -12.04 3.60 -10.85
CA VAL A 72 -11.54 4.62 -11.79
C VAL A 72 -12.53 5.78 -11.90
N GLN A 73 -13.83 5.48 -12.06
CA GLN A 73 -14.87 6.48 -12.13
C GLN A 73 -15.03 7.27 -10.83
N LYS A 74 -14.86 6.63 -9.67
CA LYS A 74 -14.88 7.29 -8.36
C LYS A 74 -13.73 8.29 -8.25
N MET A 75 -12.51 7.95 -8.69
CA MET A 75 -11.38 8.89 -8.71
C MET A 75 -11.64 10.08 -9.63
N LEU A 76 -12.09 9.84 -10.87
CA LEU A 76 -12.43 10.91 -11.82
C LEU A 76 -13.57 11.81 -11.30
N ARG A 77 -14.54 11.25 -10.56
CA ARG A 77 -15.59 12.04 -9.88
C ARG A 77 -15.02 12.92 -8.78
N LYS A 78 -14.05 12.45 -7.99
CA LYS A 78 -13.40 13.25 -6.95
C LYS A 78 -12.62 14.42 -7.56
N VAL A 79 -11.87 14.17 -8.64
CA VAL A 79 -11.21 15.25 -9.41
C VAL A 79 -12.20 16.30 -9.88
N ARG A 80 -13.33 15.89 -10.49
CA ARG A 80 -14.39 16.83 -10.93
C ARG A 80 -15.04 17.62 -9.79
N LYS A 81 -14.99 17.11 -8.56
CA LYS A 81 -15.45 17.81 -7.35
C LYS A 81 -14.38 18.72 -6.73
N GLY A 82 -13.17 18.76 -7.30
CA GLY A 82 -12.08 19.65 -6.87
C GLY A 82 -10.98 18.98 -6.08
N ALA A 83 -11.04 17.65 -5.83
CA ALA A 83 -9.94 16.96 -5.15
C ALA A 83 -8.71 16.87 -6.07
N LYS A 84 -7.52 17.12 -5.52
CA LYS A 84 -6.25 16.88 -6.21
C LYS A 84 -5.94 15.38 -6.17
N VAL A 85 -5.75 14.75 -7.31
CA VAL A 85 -5.36 13.34 -7.38
C VAL A 85 -4.01 13.22 -8.09
N VAL A 86 -3.03 12.66 -7.39
CA VAL A 86 -1.66 12.47 -7.88
C VAL A 86 -1.39 10.97 -7.95
N TYR A 87 -0.89 10.51 -9.09
CA TYR A 87 -0.58 9.11 -9.36
C TYR A 87 0.93 8.95 -9.49
N ILE A 88 1.48 8.08 -8.64
CA ILE A 88 2.87 7.67 -8.65
C ILE A 88 2.90 6.21 -9.13
N PRO A 89 3.36 5.90 -10.35
CA PRO A 89 3.44 4.52 -10.82
C PRO A 89 4.43 3.67 -10.02
N GLY A 90 4.06 2.42 -9.78
CA GLY A 90 4.89 1.34 -9.27
C GLY A 90 5.45 0.44 -10.37
N ASN A 91 5.74 -0.82 -10.05
CA ASN A 91 6.30 -1.78 -10.99
C ASN A 91 5.23 -2.54 -11.78
N HIS A 92 4.03 -2.76 -11.25
CA HIS A 92 2.95 -3.44 -11.96
C HIS A 92 2.25 -2.54 -12.99
N ASP A 93 2.28 -1.23 -12.79
CA ASP A 93 1.78 -0.20 -13.69
C ASP A 93 2.91 0.61 -14.37
N GLU A 94 4.07 -0.03 -14.60
CA GLU A 94 5.25 0.55 -15.27
C GLU A 94 4.94 1.23 -16.61
N PHE A 95 3.88 0.80 -17.30
CA PHE A 95 3.44 1.38 -18.56
C PHE A 95 2.97 2.83 -18.42
N LEU A 96 2.64 3.28 -17.21
CA LEU A 96 2.29 4.67 -16.92
C LEU A 96 3.51 5.58 -16.80
N ARG A 97 4.71 5.03 -16.63
CA ARG A 97 5.94 5.82 -16.49
C ARG A 97 6.30 6.62 -17.74
N SER A 98 5.89 6.15 -18.92
CA SER A 98 6.05 6.90 -20.17
C SER A 98 5.14 8.13 -20.28
N TYR A 99 4.24 8.32 -19.30
CA TYR A 99 3.27 9.40 -19.27
C TYR A 99 3.49 10.38 -18.10
N TYR A 100 4.69 10.42 -17.51
CA TYR A 100 5.03 11.44 -16.52
C TYR A 100 4.79 12.86 -17.04
N GLY A 101 4.24 13.72 -16.17
CA GLY A 101 3.88 15.09 -16.51
C GLY A 101 2.59 15.23 -17.33
N THR A 102 1.88 14.13 -17.59
CA THR A 102 0.57 14.18 -18.24
C THR A 102 -0.57 14.25 -17.22
N HIS A 103 -1.70 14.83 -17.64
CA HIS A 103 -2.92 14.88 -16.86
C HIS A 103 -4.00 14.01 -17.54
N PHE A 104 -4.40 12.91 -16.90
CA PHE A 104 -5.49 12.06 -17.39
C PHE A 104 -6.76 12.34 -16.62
N GLY A 105 -7.70 13.05 -17.26
CA GLY A 105 -8.95 13.42 -16.59
C GLY A 105 -8.75 14.24 -15.30
N GLY A 106 -7.65 15.00 -15.25
CA GLY A 106 -7.20 15.80 -14.10
C GLY A 106 -6.43 15.02 -13.03
N ILE A 107 -6.13 13.73 -13.23
CA ILE A 107 -5.15 12.98 -12.43
C ILE A 107 -3.75 13.30 -12.97
N GLU A 108 -2.87 13.79 -12.10
CA GLU A 108 -1.48 14.11 -12.43
C GLU A 108 -0.60 12.86 -12.26
N VAL A 109 0.16 12.47 -13.28
CA VAL A 109 1.07 11.31 -13.19
C VAL A 109 2.51 11.80 -13.01
N VAL A 110 3.16 11.41 -11.92
CA VAL A 110 4.52 11.86 -11.55
C VAL A 110 5.37 10.68 -11.08
N GLU A 111 6.69 10.83 -11.19
CA GLU A 111 7.63 9.81 -10.70
C GLU A 111 7.72 9.78 -9.16
N THR A 112 7.76 10.96 -8.55
CA THR A 112 7.73 11.17 -7.10
C THR A 112 6.97 12.46 -6.81
N ALA A 113 6.51 12.63 -5.58
CA ALA A 113 5.94 13.89 -5.11
C ALA A 113 6.51 14.28 -3.75
N THR A 114 6.61 15.58 -3.48
CA THR A 114 6.83 16.08 -2.11
C THR A 114 5.50 16.53 -1.54
N HIS A 115 5.07 15.87 -0.47
CA HIS A 115 3.90 16.25 0.32
C HIS A 115 4.32 17.11 1.50
N GLU A 116 3.76 18.30 1.65
CA GLU A 116 3.96 19.15 2.82
C GLU A 116 2.85 18.86 3.83
N GLY A 117 3.21 18.27 4.96
CA GLY A 117 2.28 17.93 6.03
C GLY A 117 1.74 19.18 6.74
N ALA A 118 0.56 19.06 7.35
CA ALA A 118 0.03 20.12 8.23
C ALA A 118 0.88 20.30 9.51
N ASP A 119 1.76 19.34 9.81
CA ASP A 119 2.80 19.44 10.83
C ASP A 119 4.03 20.26 10.38
N GLY A 120 4.03 20.80 9.15
CA GLY A 120 5.11 21.61 8.58
C GLY A 120 6.30 20.80 8.07
N LYS A 121 6.22 19.47 8.06
CA LYS A 121 7.29 18.59 7.56
C LYS A 121 7.09 18.24 6.10
N LYS A 122 8.17 17.88 5.43
CA LYS A 122 8.15 17.40 4.04
C LYS A 122 8.26 15.89 3.98
N TYR A 123 7.38 15.28 3.21
CA TYR A 123 7.31 13.84 3.02
C TYR A 123 7.52 13.50 1.54
N LEU A 124 8.53 12.68 1.24
CA LEU A 124 8.72 12.14 -0.10
C LEU A 124 7.69 11.03 -0.33
N VAL A 125 6.86 11.16 -1.36
CA VAL A 125 5.90 10.15 -1.80
C VAL A 125 6.49 9.41 -2.99
N ILE A 126 6.72 8.10 -2.83
CA ILE A 126 7.33 7.22 -3.82
C ILE A 126 6.79 5.81 -3.65
N HIS A 127 6.67 5.02 -4.72
CA HIS A 127 6.14 3.65 -4.60
C HIS A 127 7.07 2.72 -3.80
N GLY A 128 8.35 2.61 -4.19
CA GLY A 128 9.38 1.89 -3.43
C GLY A 128 10.09 0.76 -4.17
N ASP A 129 9.57 0.31 -5.31
CA ASP A 129 10.15 -0.75 -6.16
C ASP A 129 11.60 -0.50 -6.60
N ILE A 130 11.99 0.77 -6.78
CA ILE A 130 13.36 1.14 -7.16
C ILE A 130 14.42 0.65 -6.16
N PHE A 131 14.02 0.43 -4.90
CA PHE A 131 14.91 -0.03 -3.85
C PHE A 131 15.06 -1.54 -3.81
N ASP A 132 14.23 -2.31 -4.53
CA ASP A 132 14.43 -3.76 -4.68
C ASP A 132 15.77 -4.07 -5.33
N LEU A 133 16.20 -3.28 -6.31
CA LEU A 133 17.52 -3.41 -6.95
C LEU A 133 18.67 -3.15 -5.96
N VAL A 134 18.49 -2.21 -5.03
CA VAL A 134 19.50 -1.88 -4.02
C VAL A 134 19.57 -2.98 -2.97
N VAL A 135 18.43 -3.48 -2.49
CA VAL A 135 18.36 -4.59 -1.53
C VAL A 135 18.82 -5.91 -2.18
N GLN A 136 18.52 -6.13 -3.45
CA GLN A 136 19.03 -7.28 -4.20
C GLN A 136 20.56 -7.23 -4.34
N ASN A 137 21.15 -6.06 -4.55
CA ASN A 137 22.60 -5.90 -4.51
C ASN A 137 23.17 -6.06 -3.10
N ALA A 138 22.40 -5.79 -2.04
CA ALA A 138 22.79 -6.12 -0.65
C ALA A 138 22.67 -7.62 -0.32
N ARG A 139 22.10 -8.48 -1.19
CA ARG A 139 21.96 -9.93 -0.95
C ARG A 139 23.28 -10.66 -0.71
N TRP A 140 24.44 -10.14 -1.15
CA TRP A 140 25.72 -10.77 -0.79
C TRP A 140 25.98 -10.74 0.73
N LEU A 141 25.50 -9.71 1.45
CA LEU A 141 25.50 -9.64 2.91
C LEU A 141 24.52 -10.64 3.51
N ALA A 142 23.34 -10.81 2.88
CA ALA A 142 22.38 -11.85 3.26
C ALA A 142 22.97 -13.27 3.07
N HIS A 143 23.73 -13.52 2.00
CA HIS A 143 24.42 -14.78 1.76
C HIS A 143 25.55 -15.05 2.77
N LEU A 144 26.22 -14.01 3.28
CA LEU A 144 27.17 -14.15 4.38
C LEU A 144 26.44 -14.54 5.69
N GLY A 145 25.28 -13.93 5.94
CA GLY A 145 24.38 -14.30 7.02
C GLY A 145 23.83 -15.73 6.90
N ASP A 146 23.45 -16.16 5.70
CA ASP A 146 22.94 -17.51 5.41
C ASP A 146 24.03 -18.57 5.64
N LYS A 147 25.28 -18.30 5.26
CA LYS A 147 26.40 -19.22 5.55
C LYS A 147 26.70 -19.34 7.05
N ALA A 148 26.66 -18.23 7.78
CA ALA A 148 26.79 -18.24 9.25
C ALA A 148 25.59 -18.94 9.92
N TYR A 149 24.41 -18.86 9.31
CA TYR A 149 23.20 -19.50 9.78
C TYR A 149 23.16 -21.00 9.50
N ASP A 150 23.59 -21.46 8.32
CA ASP A 150 23.76 -22.88 7.98
C ASP A 150 24.81 -23.51 8.91
N PHE A 151 25.88 -22.78 9.22
CA PHE A 151 26.84 -23.18 10.25
C PHE A 151 26.18 -23.29 11.63
N ALA A 152 25.32 -22.33 12.02
CA ALA A 152 24.57 -22.39 13.28
C ALA A 152 23.54 -23.54 13.32
N ILE A 153 22.89 -23.89 12.19
CA ILE A 153 22.03 -25.07 12.07
C ILE A 153 22.86 -26.35 12.23
N GLN A 154 24.01 -26.44 11.57
CA GLN A 154 24.90 -27.60 11.67
C GLN A 154 25.41 -27.77 13.11
N MET A 155 25.80 -26.69 13.77
CA MET A 155 26.13 -26.67 15.20
C MET A 155 24.94 -27.06 16.06
N ASN A 156 23.73 -26.61 15.75
CA ASN A 156 22.52 -27.02 16.46
C ASN A 156 22.16 -28.50 16.22
N ARG A 157 22.48 -29.07 15.06
CA ARG A 157 22.37 -30.52 14.79
C ARG A 157 23.39 -31.30 15.59
N LEU A 158 24.63 -30.80 15.70
CA LEU A 158 25.68 -31.37 16.53
C LEU A 158 25.31 -31.35 18.03
N VAL A 159 24.82 -30.20 18.52
CA VAL A 159 24.33 -30.04 19.90
C VAL A 159 23.09 -30.92 20.14
N ASN A 160 22.20 -31.07 19.17
CA ASN A 160 21.04 -31.97 19.31
C ASN A 160 21.42 -33.46 19.20
N ALA A 161 22.47 -33.81 18.46
CA ALA A 161 23.03 -35.16 18.45
C ALA A 161 23.65 -35.49 19.82
N LEU A 162 24.35 -34.53 20.43
CA LEU A 162 24.83 -34.62 21.81
C LEU A 162 23.65 -34.70 22.81
N ARG A 163 22.60 -33.90 22.66
CA ARG A 163 21.39 -33.97 23.53
C ARG A 163 20.59 -35.25 23.36
N LYS A 164 20.61 -35.88 22.18
CA LYS A 164 20.07 -37.23 21.95
C LYS A 164 20.85 -38.28 22.73
N LEU A 165 22.16 -38.11 22.85
CA LEU A 165 23.01 -38.95 23.70
C LEU A 165 22.64 -38.83 25.19
N PHE A 166 22.06 -37.69 25.61
CA PHE A 166 21.61 -37.39 26.98
C PHE A 166 20.08 -37.41 27.18
N GLY A 167 19.28 -37.88 26.21
CA GLY A 167 17.86 -38.23 26.43
C GLY A 167 16.80 -37.12 26.42
N PHE A 168 17.01 -35.96 25.78
CA PHE A 168 15.99 -34.88 25.70
C PHE A 168 15.21 -34.82 24.35
N PRO A 169 13.93 -34.37 24.33
CA PRO A 169 13.07 -34.37 23.14
C PRO A 169 13.39 -33.28 22.08
N TYR A 170 12.87 -33.47 20.84
CA TYR A 170 13.19 -32.71 19.62
C TYR A 170 12.07 -31.76 19.13
N TRP A 171 12.47 -30.68 18.43
CA TRP A 171 11.83 -29.96 17.29
C TRP A 171 11.47 -28.47 17.50
N SER A 172 11.69 -27.63 16.47
CA SER A 172 11.33 -26.21 16.42
C SER A 172 10.74 -25.76 15.07
N LEU A 173 9.43 -25.91 14.90
CA LEU A 173 8.62 -25.15 13.92
C LEU A 173 8.82 -23.63 14.09
N SER A 174 9.06 -23.22 15.33
CA SER A 174 9.44 -21.86 15.73
C SER A 174 10.73 -21.36 15.08
N LYS A 175 11.70 -22.21 14.69
CA LYS A 175 12.90 -21.74 13.99
C LYS A 175 12.64 -21.39 12.53
N TRP A 176 11.78 -22.15 11.84
CA TRP A 176 11.39 -21.84 10.46
C TRP A 176 10.54 -20.58 10.38
N ALA A 177 9.58 -20.42 11.29
CA ALA A 177 8.80 -19.18 11.41
C ALA A 177 9.72 -18.00 11.78
N LYS A 178 10.59 -18.15 12.79
CA LYS A 178 11.56 -17.12 13.20
C LYS A 178 12.54 -16.74 12.08
N MET A 179 12.86 -17.68 11.18
CA MET A 179 13.69 -17.47 10.00
C MET A 179 13.03 -16.63 8.92
N LYS A 180 11.82 -17.02 8.51
CA LYS A 180 10.99 -16.24 7.58
C LYS A 180 10.77 -14.83 8.11
N VAL A 181 10.46 -14.72 9.40
CA VAL A 181 10.30 -13.44 10.10
C VAL A 181 11.61 -12.64 10.11
N LYS A 182 12.76 -13.25 10.46
CA LYS A 182 14.05 -12.54 10.49
C LYS A 182 14.48 -12.04 9.11
N ASN A 183 14.27 -12.83 8.06
CA ASN A 183 14.62 -12.43 6.70
C ASN A 183 13.70 -11.30 6.21
N ALA A 184 12.41 -11.35 6.53
CA ALA A 184 11.47 -10.25 6.26
C ALA A 184 11.87 -8.98 7.03
N VAL A 185 12.20 -9.10 8.32
CA VAL A 185 12.63 -7.96 9.16
C VAL A 185 13.94 -7.34 8.66
N ASN A 186 14.92 -8.16 8.28
CA ASN A 186 16.18 -7.67 7.72
C ASN A 186 15.97 -6.96 6.37
N TYR A 187 15.05 -7.48 5.54
CA TYR A 187 14.67 -6.85 4.27
C TYR A 187 14.02 -5.49 4.52
N ILE A 188 13.05 -5.42 5.43
CA ILE A 188 12.36 -4.18 5.81
C ILE A 188 13.37 -3.16 6.34
N GLY A 189 14.29 -3.56 7.23
CA GLY A 189 15.30 -2.63 7.76
C GLY A 189 16.25 -2.08 6.70
N ALA A 190 16.74 -2.92 5.77
CA ALA A 190 17.60 -2.46 4.68
C ALA A 190 16.86 -1.55 3.69
N PHE A 191 15.57 -1.81 3.49
CA PHE A 191 14.68 -0.99 2.68
C PHE A 191 14.46 0.39 3.34
N GLU A 192 14.16 0.43 4.64
CA GLU A 192 13.99 1.65 5.42
C GLU A 192 15.26 2.52 5.44
N GLU A 193 16.44 1.91 5.58
CA GLU A 193 17.72 2.64 5.52
C GLU A 193 17.94 3.31 4.15
N THR A 194 17.58 2.61 3.06
CA THR A 194 17.76 3.15 1.71
C THR A 194 16.77 4.29 1.43
N LEU A 195 15.51 4.13 1.88
CA LEU A 195 14.50 5.19 1.80
C LEU A 195 14.89 6.42 2.61
N ALA A 196 15.51 6.24 3.78
CA ALA A 196 16.04 7.35 4.58
C ALA A 196 17.11 8.13 3.82
N GLY A 197 17.97 7.43 3.06
CA GLY A 197 18.92 8.05 2.16
C GLY A 197 18.25 8.91 1.09
N GLU A 198 17.23 8.37 0.43
CA GLU A 198 16.50 9.09 -0.62
C GLU A 198 15.75 10.30 -0.07
N ALA A 199 15.04 10.16 1.05
CA ALA A 199 14.35 11.26 1.71
C ALA A 199 15.27 12.46 1.92
N ARG A 200 16.49 12.22 2.43
CA ARG A 200 17.49 13.26 2.67
C ARG A 200 17.98 13.91 1.37
N ARG A 201 18.10 13.15 0.28
CA ARG A 201 18.48 13.70 -1.04
C ARG A 201 17.43 14.66 -1.58
N HIS A 202 16.15 14.41 -1.27
CA HIS A 202 15.03 15.29 -1.60
C HIS A 202 14.76 16.36 -0.54
N GLY A 203 15.58 16.44 0.52
CA GLY A 203 15.38 17.38 1.63
C GLY A 203 14.07 17.16 2.39
N ALA A 204 13.59 15.91 2.44
CA ALA A 204 12.39 15.49 3.13
C ALA A 204 12.70 14.94 4.54
N ASP A 205 11.77 15.16 5.46
CA ASP A 205 11.80 14.69 6.85
C ASP A 205 11.24 13.26 6.99
N GLY A 206 10.57 12.76 5.96
CA GLY A 206 9.96 11.44 5.95
C GLY A 206 9.67 10.92 4.54
N VAL A 207 9.20 9.67 4.49
CA VAL A 207 8.84 8.97 3.26
C VAL A 207 7.49 8.29 3.44
N ILE A 208 6.67 8.37 2.39
CA ILE A 208 5.39 7.67 2.25
C ILE A 208 5.51 6.74 1.04
N CYS A 209 5.29 5.44 1.24
CA CYS A 209 5.39 4.45 0.18
C CYS A 209 4.38 3.30 0.24
N GLY A 210 4.46 2.39 -0.74
CA GLY A 210 3.69 1.14 -0.83
C GLY A 210 4.64 -0.07 -0.98
N HIS A 211 4.37 -0.97 -1.94
CA HIS A 211 5.25 -2.02 -2.45
C HIS A 211 5.53 -3.22 -1.53
N ILE A 212 5.82 -2.99 -0.24
CA ILE A 212 6.12 -4.09 0.70
C ILE A 212 4.89 -4.70 1.37
N HIS A 213 3.69 -4.17 1.09
CA HIS A 213 2.38 -4.64 1.59
C HIS A 213 2.32 -4.76 3.13
N TYR A 214 3.06 -3.90 3.83
CA TYR A 214 3.14 -3.90 5.29
C TYR A 214 2.86 -2.50 5.83
N ALA A 215 1.60 -2.26 6.18
CA ALA A 215 1.15 -0.98 6.69
C ALA A 215 1.85 -0.65 8.03
N THR A 216 2.59 0.45 8.08
CA THR A 216 3.33 0.86 9.28
C THR A 216 3.61 2.36 9.30
N ILE A 217 3.69 2.95 10.50
CA ILE A 217 4.25 4.29 10.74
C ILE A 217 5.38 4.10 11.74
N ARG A 218 6.59 4.50 11.37
CA ARG A 218 7.80 4.35 12.20
C ARG A 218 8.68 5.58 12.08
N ASP A 219 9.32 5.94 13.17
CA ASP A 219 10.37 6.94 13.20
C ASP A 219 11.70 6.18 13.35
N GLU A 220 12.39 5.92 12.24
CA GLU A 220 13.64 5.15 12.19
C GLU A 220 14.65 5.86 11.27
N HIS A 221 15.95 5.66 11.52
CA HIS A 221 17.04 6.30 10.76
C HIS A 221 16.91 7.84 10.65
N GLY A 222 16.28 8.49 11.64
CA GLY A 222 16.10 9.94 11.66
C GLY A 222 15.12 10.48 10.62
N ILE A 223 14.28 9.62 10.03
CA ILE A 223 13.16 10.00 9.16
C ILE A 223 11.86 9.37 9.68
N ARG A 224 10.72 9.95 9.29
CA ARG A 224 9.41 9.32 9.47
C ARG A 224 9.09 8.44 8.27
N TYR A 225 9.09 7.12 8.45
CA TYR A 225 8.72 6.13 7.45
C TYR A 225 7.24 5.74 7.58
N MET A 226 6.50 5.80 6.48
CA MET A 226 5.09 5.46 6.43
C MET A 226 4.79 4.58 5.22
N ASN A 227 4.22 3.41 5.45
CA ASN A 227 3.78 2.52 4.40
C ASN A 227 2.25 2.39 4.41
N CYS A 228 1.63 2.49 3.25
CA CYS A 228 0.18 2.48 3.11
C CYS A 228 -0.44 1.08 3.28
N GLY A 229 0.37 0.02 3.16
CA GLY A 229 -0.09 -1.37 3.06
C GLY A 229 -0.60 -1.67 1.66
N ASP A 230 -1.76 -2.32 1.55
CA ASP A 230 -2.27 -2.80 0.26
C ASP A 230 -3.78 -3.06 0.30
N TRP A 231 -4.40 -3.23 -0.88
CA TRP A 231 -5.81 -3.63 -1.03
C TRP A 231 -5.94 -5.03 -1.63
N VAL A 232 -5.14 -5.98 -1.12
CA VAL A 232 -5.18 -7.41 -1.43
C VAL A 232 -5.32 -8.24 -0.14
N GLU A 233 -4.44 -8.00 0.82
CA GLU A 233 -4.35 -8.67 2.12
C GLU A 233 -4.68 -7.73 3.28
N SER A 234 -3.99 -6.59 3.42
CA SER A 234 -4.13 -5.73 4.61
C SER A 234 -5.39 -4.85 4.59
N CYS A 235 -5.85 -4.44 3.41
CA CYS A 235 -6.99 -3.52 3.22
C CYS A 235 -6.83 -2.22 4.03
N THR A 236 -5.69 -1.55 3.86
CA THR A 236 -5.35 -0.34 4.62
C THR A 236 -5.21 0.90 3.73
N ALA A 237 -5.40 2.07 4.33
CA ALA A 237 -5.00 3.35 3.74
C ALA A 237 -4.33 4.22 4.82
N LEU A 238 -3.33 4.99 4.41
CA LEU A 238 -2.72 6.02 5.24
C LEU A 238 -3.50 7.33 5.05
N VAL A 239 -3.85 7.99 6.15
CA VAL A 239 -4.57 9.27 6.15
C VAL A 239 -3.79 10.31 6.94
N GLU A 240 -3.93 11.56 6.52
CA GLU A 240 -3.47 12.73 7.23
C GLU A 240 -4.68 13.56 7.67
N HIS A 241 -4.76 13.83 8.97
CA HIS A 241 -5.78 14.68 9.58
C HIS A 241 -5.43 16.17 9.39
N GLU A 242 -6.42 17.05 9.55
CA GLU A 242 -6.25 18.51 9.47
C GLU A 242 -5.26 19.06 10.52
N ASP A 243 -5.07 18.35 11.63
CA ASP A 243 -4.12 18.70 12.70
C ASP A 243 -2.69 18.19 12.45
N GLY A 244 -2.42 17.57 11.30
CA GLY A 244 -1.12 17.01 10.92
C GLY A 244 -0.84 15.62 11.48
N ARG A 245 -1.78 14.99 12.19
CA ARG A 245 -1.63 13.61 12.62
C ARG A 245 -1.77 12.66 11.43
N PHE A 246 -0.88 11.68 11.35
CA PHE A 246 -1.00 10.56 10.42
C PHE A 246 -1.60 9.33 11.11
N GLU A 247 -2.43 8.58 10.39
CA GLU A 247 -3.09 7.37 10.89
C GLU A 247 -3.22 6.34 9.76
N ILE A 248 -3.10 5.05 10.10
CA ILE A 248 -3.43 3.96 9.18
C ILE A 248 -4.82 3.46 9.54
N ILE A 249 -5.74 3.51 8.57
CA ILE A 249 -7.08 2.96 8.71
C ILE A 249 -7.10 1.57 8.09
N THR A 250 -7.55 0.58 8.85
CA THR A 250 -7.79 -0.79 8.37
C THR A 250 -9.27 -0.99 8.06
N TRP A 251 -9.59 -1.55 6.89
CA TRP A 251 -10.97 -1.71 6.40
C TRP A 251 -11.31 -3.17 6.07
N THR A 252 -11.25 -4.03 7.09
CA THR A 252 -11.46 -5.49 6.97
C THR A 252 -12.86 -5.95 7.36
N ASP A 253 -13.65 -5.10 8.01
CA ASP A 253 -15.02 -5.41 8.44
C ASP A 253 -15.91 -5.83 7.24
N PRO A 254 -16.90 -6.71 7.46
CA PRO A 254 -17.75 -7.19 6.39
C PRO A 254 -18.48 -6.01 5.73
N VAL A 255 -18.21 -5.82 4.43
CA VAL A 255 -18.84 -4.81 3.56
C VAL A 255 -20.31 -4.75 3.90
N ARG A 256 -20.78 -3.59 4.39
CA ARG A 256 -22.21 -3.37 4.63
C ARG A 256 -22.89 -3.58 3.29
N ARG A 257 -23.58 -4.72 3.10
CA ARG A 257 -24.34 -5.00 1.88
C ARG A 257 -25.29 -3.82 1.66
N GLY A 258 -24.95 -2.96 0.71
CA GLY A 258 -25.86 -1.94 0.23
C GLY A 258 -27.12 -2.64 -0.23
N MET A 259 -28.26 -2.21 0.27
CA MET A 259 -29.57 -2.65 -0.21
C MET A 259 -29.60 -2.55 -1.75
N PRO A 260 -30.27 -3.49 -2.44
CA PRO A 260 -30.33 -3.46 -3.90
C PRO A 260 -30.83 -2.09 -4.36
N VAL A 261 -30.07 -1.47 -5.27
CA VAL A 261 -30.50 -0.26 -5.99
C VAL A 261 -31.86 -0.59 -6.59
N GLN A 262 -32.91 0.06 -6.10
CA GLN A 262 -34.26 -0.11 -6.62
C GLN A 262 -34.22 0.24 -8.11
N ALA A 263 -34.52 -0.75 -8.96
CA ALA A 263 -34.65 -0.52 -10.38
C ALA A 263 -35.74 0.55 -10.60
N LEU A 264 -35.39 1.63 -11.29
CA LEU A 264 -36.35 2.63 -11.75
C LEU A 264 -37.45 1.92 -12.53
N ALA A 265 -38.68 2.01 -12.03
CA ALA A 265 -39.84 1.49 -12.73
C ALA A 265 -39.96 2.18 -14.10
N PRO A 266 -40.28 1.44 -15.18
CA PRO A 266 -40.43 2.04 -16.50
C PRO A 266 -41.54 3.08 -16.47
N ALA A 267 -41.25 4.26 -17.04
CA ALA A 267 -42.22 5.33 -17.19
C ALA A 267 -43.44 4.81 -17.95
N LYS A 268 -44.64 5.02 -17.40
CA LYS A 268 -45.89 4.75 -18.09
C LYS A 268 -45.92 5.59 -19.37
N ALA A 269 -46.02 4.91 -20.52
CA ALA A 269 -46.36 5.55 -21.77
C ALA A 269 -47.76 6.16 -21.66
N ALA A 270 -47.92 7.37 -22.20
CA ALA A 270 -49.20 8.07 -22.34
C ALA A 270 -50.13 7.35 -23.32
#